data_AF-A0A6M0H2W5-F1
#
_entry.id   AF-A0A6M0H2W5-F1
#
_cell.length_a   1.000
_cell.length_b   1.000
_cell.length_c   1.000
_cell.angle_alpha   90.00
_cell.angle_beta   90.00
_cell.angle_gamma   90.00
#
_symmetry.space_group_name_H-M   'P 1'
#
loop_
_entity.id
_entity.type
_entity.pdbx_description
1 polymer ?
#
loop_
_entity_poly.entity_id
_entity_poly.type
_entity_poly.pdbx_seq_one_letter_code
_entity_poly.pdbx_strand_id
1 'polypeptide(L)'
;MIKNGINKIESRCGILCSDCEYREQMGCGGCANIQKPFWGEKCSVKSCCESKGNEHCGTCEKFTCELLNKFAYDKEQGDNGKRIKQCKEWSDKDTI
;
A
#
# COMPACT_ATOMS: atom_id res chain seq x y z
N MET A 1 12.65 -25.34 14.34
CA MET A 1 12.53 -24.81 12.97
C MET A 1 11.09 -24.35 12.76
N ILE A 2 10.80 -23.05 12.79
CA ILE A 2 9.82 -22.34 11.92
C ILE A 2 10.20 -20.85 12.00
N LYS A 3 11.03 -20.34 11.06
CA LYS A 3 10.88 -18.95 10.63
C LYS A 3 9.60 -18.95 9.80
N ASN A 4 8.61 -18.10 10.07
CA ASN A 4 7.67 -17.58 9.06
C ASN A 4 6.61 -16.70 9.70
N GLY A 5 6.84 -15.40 9.58
CA GLY A 5 5.86 -14.35 9.80
C GLY A 5 6.33 -13.05 9.15
N ILE A 6 6.98 -13.13 7.98
CA ILE A 6 7.13 -11.96 7.12
C ILE A 6 5.70 -11.62 6.69
N ASN A 7 5.09 -10.60 7.31
CA ASN A 7 3.84 -10.05 6.81
C ASN A 7 4.13 -9.53 5.39
N LYS A 8 3.75 -10.33 4.39
CA LYS A 8 3.98 -10.05 2.98
C LYS A 8 3.46 -8.65 2.65
N ILE A 9 4.30 -7.80 2.06
CA ILE A 9 3.86 -6.49 1.57
C ILE A 9 2.79 -6.70 0.49
N GLU A 10 1.59 -6.19 0.74
CA GLU A 10 0.46 -6.44 -0.16
C GLU A 10 0.20 -5.28 -1.12
N SER A 11 0.59 -4.07 -0.73
CA SER A 11 0.41 -2.87 -1.52
C SER A 11 1.50 -1.85 -1.27
N ARG A 12 1.61 -0.90 -2.20
CA ARG A 12 2.58 0.20 -2.07
C ARG A 12 2.14 1.25 -1.07
N CYS A 13 0.83 1.39 -0.82
CA CYS A 13 0.29 2.48 0.01
C CYS A 13 0.00 2.07 1.45
N GLY A 14 0.09 0.78 1.81
CA GLY A 14 -0.27 0.28 3.14
C GLY A 14 -1.68 -0.30 3.25
N ILE A 15 -2.48 -0.32 2.18
CA ILE A 15 -3.73 -1.08 2.17
C ILE A 15 -3.41 -2.58 2.19
N LEU A 16 -4.07 -3.33 3.05
CA LEU A 16 -4.12 -4.78 2.98
C LEU A 16 -5.09 -5.17 1.86
N CYS A 17 -4.58 -5.73 0.77
CA CYS A 17 -5.40 -6.22 -0.33
C CYS A 17 -6.12 -7.52 0.05
N SER A 18 -5.66 -8.25 1.06
CA SER A 18 -6.37 -9.35 1.71
C SER A 18 -7.70 -8.91 2.31
N ASP A 19 -7.75 -7.71 2.89
CA ASP A 19 -8.93 -7.14 3.53
C ASP A 19 -9.69 -6.12 2.65
N CYS A 20 -9.34 -6.05 1.36
CA CYS A 20 -9.96 -5.09 0.42
C CYS A 20 -11.18 -5.72 -0.27
N GLU A 21 -12.39 -5.29 0.10
CA GLU A 21 -13.65 -5.79 -0.46
C GLU A 21 -13.75 -5.65 -1.99
N TYR A 22 -13.19 -4.57 -2.54
CA TYR A 22 -13.17 -4.34 -3.98
C TYR A 22 -12.33 -5.37 -4.74
N ARG A 23 -11.43 -6.10 -4.06
CA ARG A 23 -10.58 -7.09 -4.71
C ARG A 23 -11.42 -8.19 -5.34
N GLU A 24 -12.33 -8.77 -4.58
CA GLU A 24 -13.21 -9.84 -5.05
C GLU A 24 -14.30 -9.30 -5.95
N GLN A 25 -14.95 -8.20 -5.57
CA GLN A 25 -16.05 -7.58 -6.34
C GLN A 25 -15.62 -7.20 -7.76
N MET A 26 -14.40 -6.71 -7.93
CA MET A 26 -13.90 -6.22 -9.22
C MET A 26 -12.95 -7.21 -9.92
N GLY A 27 -12.74 -8.42 -9.36
CA GLY A 27 -11.78 -9.38 -9.90
C GLY A 27 -10.34 -8.85 -9.95
N CYS A 28 -9.96 -7.99 -9.01
CA CYS A 28 -8.66 -7.35 -8.96
C CYS A 28 -7.59 -8.30 -8.37
N GLY A 29 -6.41 -8.38 -8.99
CA GLY A 29 -5.31 -9.26 -8.54
C GLY A 29 -4.57 -8.79 -7.28
N GLY A 30 -4.92 -7.63 -6.72
CA GLY A 30 -4.21 -6.98 -5.62
C GLY A 30 -3.04 -6.12 -6.11
N CYS A 31 -2.71 -5.07 -5.33
CA CYS A 31 -1.81 -3.99 -5.74
C CYS A 31 -0.43 -4.48 -6.23
N ALA A 32 0.15 -5.49 -5.56
CA ALA A 32 1.44 -6.05 -5.96
C ALA A 32 1.41 -6.83 -7.29
N ASN A 33 0.24 -7.36 -7.69
CA ASN A 33 0.12 -8.26 -8.85
C ASN A 33 -0.52 -7.59 -10.09
N ILE A 34 -0.94 -6.32 -9.96
CA ILE A 34 -1.56 -5.58 -11.06
C ILE A 34 -0.65 -4.45 -11.54
N GLN A 35 -0.69 -4.18 -12.85
CA GLN A 35 -0.08 -2.98 -13.43
C GLN A 35 -1.07 -1.80 -13.41
N LYS A 36 -2.36 -2.08 -13.61
CA LYS A 36 -3.44 -1.09 -13.74
C LYS A 36 -4.56 -1.37 -12.72
N PRO A 37 -5.01 -0.37 -11.93
CA PRO A 37 -6.18 -0.52 -11.07
C PRO A 37 -7.48 -0.54 -11.88
N PHE A 38 -8.55 -1.09 -11.32
CA PHE A 38 -9.86 -1.11 -12.00
C PHE A 38 -10.49 0.29 -12.13
N TRP A 39 -10.11 1.24 -11.26
CA TRP A 39 -10.69 2.58 -11.15
C TRP A 39 -9.93 3.66 -11.95
N GLY A 40 -8.94 3.29 -12.77
CA GLY A 40 -8.23 4.27 -13.60
C GLY A 40 -7.02 3.70 -14.33
N GLU A 41 -6.33 4.55 -15.10
CA GLU A 41 -5.16 4.12 -15.88
C GLU A 41 -3.93 3.80 -15.01
N LYS A 42 -3.79 4.46 -13.86
CA LYS A 42 -2.68 4.24 -12.92
C LYS A 42 -3.06 4.60 -11.50
N CYS A 43 -2.47 3.89 -10.53
CA CYS A 43 -2.47 4.33 -9.13
C CYS A 43 -1.27 5.23 -8.88
N SER A 44 -1.51 6.52 -8.60
CA SER A 44 -0.46 7.51 -8.41
C SER A 44 0.50 7.18 -7.24
N VAL A 45 -0.02 6.62 -6.15
CA VAL A 45 0.81 6.17 -5.01
C VAL A 45 1.69 4.99 -5.41
N LYS A 46 1.13 3.99 -6.10
CA LYS A 46 1.89 2.82 -6.60
C LYS A 46 3.00 3.26 -7.55
N SER A 47 2.67 4.05 -8.56
CA SER A 47 3.66 4.55 -9.53
C SER A 47 4.76 5.36 -8.86
N CYS A 48 4.43 6.22 -7.89
CA CYS A 48 5.43 7.02 -7.17
C CYS A 48 6.35 6.16 -6.28
N CYS A 49 5.80 5.14 -5.63
CA CYS A 49 6.55 4.22 -4.79
C CYS A 49 7.53 3.39 -5.63
N GLU A 50 7.03 2.78 -6.71
CA GLU A 50 7.81 1.92 -7.59
C GLU A 50 8.86 2.70 -8.37
N SER A 51 8.57 3.93 -8.82
CA SER A 51 9.57 4.78 -9.50
C SER A 51 10.74 5.18 -8.60
N LYS A 52 10.56 5.12 -7.27
CA LYS A 52 11.59 5.40 -6.27
C LYS A 52 12.30 4.14 -5.79
N GLY A 53 11.93 2.97 -6.30
CA GLY A 53 12.51 1.68 -5.87
C GLY A 53 12.04 1.22 -4.49
N ASN A 54 10.99 1.82 -3.93
CA ASN A 54 10.47 1.44 -2.61
C ASN A 54 9.47 0.28 -2.74
N GLU A 55 9.54 -0.68 -1.83
CA GLU A 55 8.58 -1.78 -1.77
C GLU A 55 7.22 -1.34 -1.22
N HIS A 56 7.20 -0.37 -0.30
CA HIS A 56 6.02 0.33 0.19
C HIS A 56 6.37 1.76 0.60
N CYS A 57 5.36 2.62 0.77
CA CYS A 57 5.59 4.03 1.09
C CYS A 57 6.24 4.26 2.46
N GLY A 58 6.23 3.26 3.34
CA GLY A 58 6.87 3.32 4.66
C GLY A 58 8.38 3.57 4.63
N THR A 59 9.07 3.10 3.59
CA THR A 59 10.52 3.32 3.41
C THR A 59 10.84 4.57 2.58
N CYS A 60 9.82 5.36 2.20
CA CYS A 60 10.03 6.63 1.50
C CYS A 60 10.68 7.66 2.42
N GLU A 61 11.74 8.33 1.96
CA GLU A 61 12.42 9.41 2.72
C GLU A 61 11.47 10.53 3.18
N LYS A 62 10.37 10.76 2.45
CA LYS A 62 9.35 11.77 2.75
C LYS A 62 8.11 11.17 3.44
N PHE A 63 8.21 10.00 4.06
CA PHE A 63 7.10 9.37 4.78
C PHE A 63 6.72 10.25 5.99
N THR A 64 5.49 10.75 6.16
CA THR A 64 4.23 10.56 5.43
C THR A 64 3.98 11.67 4.38
N CYS A 65 4.17 11.40 3.09
CA CYS A 65 4.10 12.46 2.09
C CYS A 65 2.66 12.91 1.79
N GLU A 66 2.50 14.07 1.16
CA GLU A 66 1.19 14.63 0.81
C GLU A 66 0.36 13.66 -0.06
N LEU A 67 0.98 12.99 -1.03
CA LEU A 67 0.29 12.05 -1.90
C LEU A 67 -0.30 10.86 -1.12
N LEU A 68 0.46 10.31 -0.17
CA LEU A 68 -0.03 9.21 0.68
C LEU A 68 -1.15 9.70 1.61
N ASN A 69 -0.97 10.88 2.22
CA ASN A 69 -1.97 11.48 3.11
C ASN A 69 -3.30 11.73 2.38
N LYS A 70 -3.27 12.27 1.15
CA LYS A 70 -4.48 12.46 0.33
C LYS A 70 -5.26 11.17 0.14
N PHE A 71 -4.56 10.06 -0.09
CA PHE A 71 -5.20 8.74 -0.23
C PHE A 71 -5.75 8.22 1.10
N ALA A 72 -5.03 8.43 2.20
CA ALA A 72 -5.43 7.93 3.52
C ALA A 72 -6.64 8.67 4.10
N TYR A 73 -6.79 9.96 3.76
CA TYR A 73 -7.85 10.85 4.26
C TYR A 73 -8.78 11.35 3.15
N ASP A 74 -8.83 10.64 2.02
CA ASP A 74 -9.83 10.92 0.99
C ASP A 74 -11.24 10.82 1.60
N LYS A 75 -12.14 11.72 1.22
CA LYS A 75 -13.46 11.83 1.84
C LYS A 75 -14.33 10.60 1.60
N GLU A 76 -14.17 9.93 0.46
CA GLU A 76 -15.02 8.81 0.03
C GLU A 76 -14.32 7.46 0.21
N GLN A 77 -13.01 7.42 -0.06
CA GLN A 77 -12.22 6.19 -0.15
C GLN A 77 -11.02 6.16 0.82
N GLY A 78 -10.94 7.16 1.71
CA GLY A 78 -9.95 7.20 2.77
C GLY A 78 -10.22 6.14 3.84
N ASP A 79 -9.16 5.75 4.54
CA ASP A 79 -9.24 4.78 5.64
C ASP A 79 -8.87 5.41 6.99
N ASN A 80 -8.95 6.74 7.08
CA ASN A 80 -8.64 7.53 8.25
C ASN A 80 -7.23 7.24 8.81
N GLY A 81 -6.25 7.10 7.91
CA GLY A 81 -4.85 6.89 8.25
C GLY A 81 -4.43 5.45 8.51
N LYS A 82 -5.32 4.45 8.36
CA LYS A 82 -4.98 3.03 8.59
C LYS A 82 -3.82 2.57 7.70
N ARG A 83 -3.83 2.91 6.40
CA ARG A 83 -2.73 2.56 5.48
C ARG A 83 -1.39 3.18 5.86
N ILE A 84 -1.40 4.37 6.48
CA ILE A 84 -0.18 5.02 6.97
C ILE A 84 0.40 4.21 8.14
N LYS A 85 -0.45 3.81 9.09
CA LYS A 85 -0.02 2.95 10.21
C LYS A 85 0.56 1.63 9.70
N GLN A 86 -0.10 1.00 8.73
CA GLN A 86 0.40 -0.25 8.14
C GLN A 86 1.77 -0.08 7.45
N CYS A 87 1.97 1.02 6.72
CA CYS A 87 3.28 1.35 6.13
C CYS A 87 4.38 1.46 7.19
N LYS A 88 4.05 2.06 8.34
CA LYS A 88 4.99 2.19 9.47
C LYS A 88 5.33 0.83 10.06
N GLU A 89 4.33 -0.02 10.30
CA GLU A 89 4.55 -1.38 10.80
C GLU A 89 5.40 -2.26 9.88
N TRP A 90 5.25 -2.12 8.56
CA TRP A 90 6.12 -2.79 7.60
C TRP A 90 7.54 -2.27 7.69
N SER A 91 7.72 -0.94 7.68
CA SER A 91 9.05 -0.32 7.78
C SER A 91 9.80 -0.68 9.06
N ASP A 92 9.12 -0.80 10.19
CA ASP A 92 9.73 -1.14 11.47
C ASP A 92 10.20 -2.61 11.51
N LYS A 93 9.62 -3.47 10.66
CA LYS A 93 9.98 -4.89 10.54
C LYS A 93 11.07 -5.15 9.50
N ASP A 94 11.24 -4.26 8.53
CA ASP A 94 12.36 -4.31 7.56
C ASP A 94 13.73 -4.12 8.23
N THR A 95 13.75 -3.56 9.44
CA THR A 95 14.97 -3.24 10.19
C THR A 95 15.45 -4.35 11.14
N ILE A 96 14.83 -5.54 11.08
CA ILE A 96 15.12 -6.70 11.96
C ILE A 96 15.74 -7.86 11.17
#